data_AF-A0AAU4EHT5-F1
#
_entry.id   AF-A0AAU4EHT5-F1
#
_cell.length_a   1.000
_cell.length_b   1.000
_cell.length_c   1.000
_cell.angle_alpha   90.00
_cell.angle_beta   90.00
_cell.angle_gamma   90.00
#
_symmetry.space_group_name_H-M   'P 1'
#
loop_
_entity.id
_entity.type
_entity.pdbx_description
1 polymer ?
#
loop_
_entity_poly.entity_id
_entity_poly.type
_entity_poly.pdbx_seq_one_letter_code
_entity_poly.pdbx_strand_id
1 'polypeptide(L)'
;MHHVIQWSGGIGSWAATELVHRNHPDDPITLLFADTKIEDSDLYRFNADASARLGIPITRVCDGQTPFELFVQRRYLGNARIAPCSQVLKQRPCRRWLTEHADPADTVLYVGLEPDEQRRAPAITAGWHPWRVEYPLMQHSDLTKDDLLAWCRNGRHRLQVGSPTTARDRAG
;
A
#
# COMPACT_ATOMS: atom_id res chain seq x y z
N MET A 1 12.08 -13.85 -0.12
CA MET A 1 10.78 -13.19 -0.31
C MET A 1 10.95 -11.69 -0.22
N HIS A 2 10.62 -10.98 -1.29
CA HIS A 2 10.61 -9.53 -1.39
C HIS A 2 9.20 -8.99 -1.14
N HIS A 3 9.08 -7.98 -0.29
CA HIS A 3 7.79 -7.38 0.07
C HIS A 3 7.64 -5.99 -0.54
N VAL A 4 6.72 -5.85 -1.49
CA VAL A 4 6.45 -4.56 -2.15
C VAL A 4 5.17 -3.97 -1.58
N ILE A 5 5.26 -2.81 -0.93
CA ILE A 5 4.11 -2.07 -0.43
C ILE A 5 3.67 -1.07 -1.49
N GLN A 6 2.40 -1.13 -1.91
CA GLN A 6 1.78 -0.06 -2.70
C GLN A 6 1.63 1.18 -1.81
N TRP A 7 2.66 2.02 -1.79
CA TRP A 7 2.76 3.17 -0.92
C TRP A 7 1.94 4.33 -1.48
N SER A 8 0.90 4.74 -0.74
CA SER A 8 0.04 5.87 -1.14
C SER A 8 0.39 7.18 -0.42
N GLY A 9 1.28 7.14 0.57
CA GLY A 9 1.50 8.27 1.49
C GLY A 9 0.38 8.48 2.50
N GLY A 10 -0.48 7.46 2.70
CA GLY A 10 -1.55 7.48 3.69
C GLY A 10 -1.27 6.59 4.90
N ILE A 11 -2.08 6.76 5.95
CA ILE A 11 -1.94 6.01 7.20
C ILE A 11 -2.08 4.49 7.01
N GLY A 12 -2.95 4.05 6.08
CA GLY A 12 -3.13 2.63 5.78
C GLY A 12 -1.89 1.98 5.17
N SER A 13 -1.22 2.64 4.21
CA SER A 13 0.04 2.11 3.65
C SER A 13 1.18 2.13 4.67
N TRP A 14 1.20 3.14 5.55
CA TRP A 14 2.17 3.20 6.65
C TRP A 14 1.98 2.03 7.63
N ALA A 15 0.75 1.81 8.11
CA ALA A 15 0.44 0.75 9.05
C ALA A 15 0.65 -0.65 8.44
N ALA A 16 0.28 -0.85 7.17
CA ALA A 16 0.59 -2.09 6.44
C ALA A 16 2.10 -2.36 6.38
N THR A 17 2.91 -1.32 6.14
CA THR A 17 4.38 -1.46 6.14
C THR A 17 4.91 -1.91 7.49
N GLU A 18 4.47 -1.28 8.58
CA GLU A 18 4.91 -1.65 9.93
C GLU A 18 4.49 -3.09 10.31
N LEU A 19 3.30 -3.54 9.90
CA LEU A 19 2.85 -4.91 10.11
C LEU A 19 3.71 -5.91 9.33
N VAL A 20 3.99 -5.63 8.04
CA VAL A 20 4.86 -6.47 7.21
C VAL A 20 6.27 -6.53 7.80
N HIS A 21 6.84 -5.37 8.17
CA HIS A 21 8.16 -5.30 8.78
C HIS A 21 8.24 -6.05 10.12
N ARG A 22 7.17 -6.05 10.93
CA ARG A 22 7.11 -6.83 12.17
C ARG A 22 7.11 -8.34 11.91
N ASN A 23 6.38 -8.78 10.90
CA ASN A 23 6.24 -10.21 10.57
C ASN A 23 7.43 -10.75 9.78
N HIS A 24 8.15 -9.86 9.09
CA HIS A 24 9.27 -10.16 8.21
C HIS A 24 10.44 -9.18 8.45
N PRO A 25 11.08 -9.22 9.63
CA PRO A 25 12.07 -8.22 10.03
C PRO A 25 13.34 -8.19 9.18
N ASP A 26 13.71 -9.33 8.60
CA ASP A 26 14.95 -9.51 7.84
C ASP A 26 14.74 -9.50 6.31
N ASP A 27 13.49 -9.52 5.86
CA ASP A 27 13.18 -9.55 4.43
C ASP A 27 13.24 -8.13 3.83
N PRO A 28 13.65 -8.00 2.55
CA PRO A 28 13.67 -6.70 1.89
C PRO A 28 12.25 -6.15 1.68
N ILE A 29 12.08 -4.85 1.95
CA ILE A 29 10.82 -4.13 1.77
C ILE A 29 11.02 -2.96 0.79
N THR A 30 10.11 -2.81 -0.17
CA THR A 30 10.04 -1.65 -1.06
C THR A 30 8.77 -0.84 -0.82
N LEU A 31 8.92 0.46 -0.58
CA LEU A 31 7.80 1.42 -0.52
C LEU A 31 7.59 2.00 -1.93
N LEU A 32 6.72 1.38 -2.73
CA LEU A 32 6.53 1.74 -4.13
C LEU A 32 5.47 2.84 -4.29
N PHE A 33 5.94 4.07 -4.48
CA PHE A 33 5.11 5.26 -4.57
C PHE A 33 4.92 5.70 -6.02
N ALA A 34 3.67 5.67 -6.49
CA ALA A 34 3.34 6.21 -7.81
C ALA A 34 2.99 7.70 -7.74
N ASP A 35 3.93 8.52 -8.18
CA ASP A 35 3.82 9.97 -8.11
C ASP A 35 3.15 10.56 -9.34
N THR A 36 2.06 11.31 -9.10
CA THR A 36 1.32 12.04 -10.13
C THR A 36 1.89 13.43 -10.42
N LYS A 37 2.96 13.84 -9.72
CA LYS A 37 3.65 15.13 -9.80
C LYS A 37 2.83 16.34 -9.35
N ILE A 38 1.61 16.11 -8.87
CA ILE A 38 0.71 17.13 -8.35
C ILE A 38 0.07 16.72 -7.02
N GLU A 39 0.70 15.78 -6.31
CA GLU A 39 0.24 15.40 -4.97
C GLU A 39 0.42 16.57 -4.00
N ASP A 40 -0.31 16.55 -2.89
CA ASP A 40 -0.22 17.61 -1.88
C ASP A 40 1.21 17.69 -1.30
N SER A 41 1.68 18.91 -1.04
CA SER A 41 2.96 19.15 -0.35
C SER A 41 3.09 18.38 0.97
N ASP A 42 1.97 18.22 1.69
CA ASP A 42 1.90 17.49 2.95
C ASP A 42 2.12 15.99 2.75
N LEU A 43 1.69 15.43 1.62
CA LEU A 43 1.96 14.04 1.26
C LEU A 43 3.46 13.83 1.04
N TYR A 44 4.13 14.72 0.32
CA TYR A 44 5.58 14.62 0.13
C TYR A 44 6.34 14.78 1.45
N ARG A 45 5.92 15.71 2.31
CA ARG A 45 6.45 15.86 3.67
C ARG A 45 6.28 14.56 4.47
N PHE A 46 5.07 14.01 4.50
CA PHE A 46 4.79 12.75 5.20
C PHE A 46 5.62 11.58 4.66
N ASN A 47 5.80 11.48 3.34
CA ASN A 47 6.65 10.47 2.72
C ASN A 47 8.10 10.54 3.24
N ALA A 48 8.66 11.75 3.35
CA ALA A 48 10.00 11.95 3.89
C ALA A 48 10.08 11.53 5.37
N ASP A 49 9.13 12.00 6.18
CA ASP A 49 9.07 11.68 7.62
C ASP A 49 8.91 10.17 7.86
N ALA A 50 7.99 9.53 7.12
CA ALA A 50 7.72 8.11 7.21
C ALA A 50 8.92 7.27 6.75
N SER A 51 9.55 7.64 5.64
CA SER A 51 10.74 6.95 5.11
C SER A 51 11.90 6.99 6.10
N ALA A 52 12.17 8.17 6.68
CA ALA A 52 13.21 8.35 7.68
C ALA A 52 12.93 7.50 8.94
N ARG A 53 11.67 7.47 9.40
CA ARG A 53 11.27 6.68 10.57
C ARG A 53 11.32 5.17 10.33
N LEU A 54 10.90 4.71 9.15
CA LEU A 54 10.90 3.29 8.79
C LEU A 54 12.31 2.78 8.46
N GLY A 55 13.24 3.68 8.11
CA GLY A 55 14.57 3.31 7.62
C GLY A 55 14.53 2.71 6.20
N ILE A 56 13.45 2.94 5.45
CA ILE A 56 13.23 2.39 4.11
C ILE A 56 13.00 3.55 3.14
N PRO A 57 13.81 3.70 2.07
CA PRO A 57 13.64 4.77 1.09
C PRO A 57 12.35 4.60 0.28
N ILE A 58 11.70 5.71 -0.04
CA ILE A 58 10.58 5.71 -1.00
C ILE A 58 11.10 5.42 -2.40
N THR A 59 10.60 4.35 -3.02
CA THR A 59 10.84 4.04 -4.43
C THR A 59 9.78 4.74 -5.26
N ARG A 60 10.14 5.88 -5.84
CA ARG A 60 9.25 6.73 -6.64
C ARG A 60 9.20 6.24 -8.09
N VAL A 61 8.00 6.00 -8.59
CA VAL A 61 7.72 5.74 -10.01
C VAL A 61 6.76 6.79 -10.54
N CYS A 62 6.87 7.11 -11.83
CA CYS A 62 6.02 8.11 -12.47
C CYS A 62 5.69 7.68 -13.91
N ASP A 63 4.51 8.04 -14.39
CA ASP A 63 4.14 7.87 -15.80
C ASP A 63 4.80 8.93 -16.70
N GLY A 64 5.15 10.09 -16.12
CA GLY A 64 5.69 11.26 -16.81
C GLY A 64 4.63 12.34 -17.06
N GLN A 65 3.36 11.93 -17.18
CA GLN A 65 2.21 12.81 -17.38
C GLN A 65 1.56 13.22 -16.06
N THR A 66 0.89 14.36 -16.07
CA THR A 66 0.01 14.84 -15.00
C THR A 66 -1.44 14.44 -15.24
N PRO A 67 -2.30 14.45 -14.19
CA PRO A 67 -3.74 14.26 -14.34
C PRO A 67 -4.39 15.19 -15.37
N PHE A 68 -3.98 16.46 -15.43
CA PHE A 68 -4.53 17.44 -16.37
C PHE A 68 -4.21 17.08 -17.83
N GLU A 69 -2.96 16.70 -18.11
CA GLU A 69 -2.57 16.24 -19.46
C GLU A 69 -3.35 15.00 -19.86
N LEU A 70 -3.54 14.05 -18.94
CA LEU A 70 -4.31 12.84 -19.20
C LEU A 70 -5.80 13.15 -19.48
N PHE A 71 -6.41 14.08 -18.75
CA PHE A 71 -7.80 14.48 -18.99
C PHE A 71 -7.98 15.10 -20.38
N VAL A 72 -7.07 16.01 -20.78
CA VAL A 72 -7.08 16.62 -22.11
C VAL A 72 -6.94 15.54 -23.20
N GLN A 73 -5.96 14.65 -23.06
CA GLN A 73 -5.73 13.58 -24.04
C GLN A 73 -6.90 12.61 -24.17
N ARG A 74 -7.55 12.26 -23.06
CA ARG A 74 -8.67 11.31 -23.05
C ARG A 74 -10.01 11.95 -23.37
N ARG A 75 -10.06 13.27 -23.66
CA ARG A 75 -11.29 14.07 -23.80
C ARG A 75 -12.26 13.78 -22.65
N TYR A 76 -11.71 13.71 -21.44
CA TYR A 76 -12.38 13.16 -20.29
C TYR A 76 -12.63 14.24 -19.24
N LEU A 77 -13.88 14.42 -18.84
CA LEU A 77 -14.23 15.18 -17.63
C LEU A 77 -14.18 14.20 -16.46
N GLY A 78 -13.18 14.36 -15.58
CA GLY A 78 -12.93 13.48 -14.45
C GLY A 78 -14.20 13.18 -13.64
N ASN A 79 -14.54 11.91 -13.44
CA ASN A 79 -15.59 11.51 -12.51
C ASN A 79 -15.16 10.27 -11.70
N ALA A 80 -15.78 10.06 -10.55
CA ALA A 80 -15.43 8.97 -9.63
C ALA A 80 -15.83 7.57 -10.12
N ARG A 81 -16.55 7.44 -11.24
CA ARG A 81 -17.07 6.15 -11.75
C ARG A 81 -16.15 5.46 -12.74
N ILE A 82 -15.22 6.17 -13.37
CA ILE A 82 -14.16 5.58 -14.21
C ILE A 82 -12.88 6.35 -13.88
N ALA A 83 -11.87 5.67 -13.35
CA ALA A 83 -10.62 6.29 -12.88
C ALA A 83 -9.44 6.00 -13.82
N PRO A 84 -9.38 6.59 -15.03
CA PRO A 84 -8.25 6.41 -15.93
C PRO A 84 -6.95 6.93 -15.29
N CYS A 85 -7.01 7.94 -14.41
CA CYS A 85 -5.85 8.42 -13.67
C CYS A 85 -5.24 7.36 -12.75
N SER A 86 -6.05 6.59 -12.01
CA SER A 86 -5.53 5.54 -11.13
C SER A 86 -4.88 4.41 -11.93
N GLN A 87 -5.46 4.03 -13.07
CA GLN A 87 -4.85 3.02 -13.94
C GLN A 87 -3.56 3.53 -14.60
N VAL A 88 -3.60 4.71 -15.20
CA VAL A 88 -2.49 5.23 -16.01
C VAL A 88 -1.37 5.81 -15.16
N LEU A 89 -1.70 6.62 -14.16
CA LEU A 89 -0.69 7.35 -13.39
C LEU A 89 -0.20 6.57 -12.18
N LYS A 90 -0.98 5.57 -11.71
CA LYS A 90 -0.61 4.76 -10.53
C LYS A 90 -0.29 3.31 -10.86
N GLN A 91 -1.25 2.57 -11.40
CA GLN A 91 -1.09 1.12 -11.61
C GLN A 91 -0.04 0.79 -12.68
N ARG A 92 -0.03 1.50 -13.82
CA ARG A 92 0.93 1.25 -14.91
C ARG A 92 2.39 1.47 -14.49
N PRO A 93 2.79 2.62 -13.89
CA PRO A 93 4.16 2.81 -13.42
C PRO A 93 4.59 1.77 -12.40
N CYS A 94 3.73 1.44 -11.43
CA CYS A 94 4.01 0.39 -10.45
C CYS A 94 4.19 -0.98 -11.11
N ARG A 95 3.31 -1.36 -12.05
CA ARG A 95 3.42 -2.64 -12.77
C ARG A 95 4.69 -2.71 -13.61
N ARG A 96 5.07 -1.63 -14.29
CA ARG A 96 6.33 -1.57 -15.04
C ARG A 96 7.52 -1.84 -14.13
N TRP A 97 7.59 -1.16 -12.99
CA TRP A 97 8.64 -1.36 -12.00
C TRP A 97 8.67 -2.80 -11.47
N LEU A 98 7.52 -3.37 -11.12
CA LEU A 98 7.42 -4.76 -10.66
C LEU A 98 7.94 -5.75 -11.72
N THR A 99 7.57 -5.57 -12.99
CA THR A 99 8.06 -6.43 -14.08
C THR A 99 9.57 -6.32 -14.28
N GLU A 100 10.16 -5.15 -14.04
CA GLU A 100 11.59 -4.89 -14.24
C GLU A 100 12.46 -5.33 -13.05
N HIS A 101 11.90 -5.34 -11.83
CA HIS A 101 12.69 -5.43 -10.60
C HIS A 101 12.29 -6.56 -9.64
N ALA A 102 11.20 -7.27 -9.92
CA ALA A 102 10.69 -8.31 -9.03
C ALA A 102 10.39 -9.61 -9.80
N ASP A 103 10.30 -10.71 -9.06
CA ASP A 103 9.85 -12.01 -9.56
C ASP A 103 8.54 -12.39 -8.86
N PRO A 104 7.43 -12.65 -9.59
CA PRO A 104 6.17 -13.07 -8.99
C PRO A 104 6.28 -14.31 -8.10
N ALA A 105 7.29 -15.17 -8.31
CA ALA A 105 7.51 -16.35 -7.48
C ALA A 105 8.12 -16.05 -6.10
N ASP A 106 8.87 -14.94 -5.97
CA ASP A 106 9.54 -14.54 -4.72
C ASP A 106 9.03 -13.19 -4.18
N THR A 107 7.93 -12.64 -4.72
CA THR A 107 7.45 -11.30 -4.35
C THR A 107 5.99 -11.31 -3.88
N VAL A 108 5.72 -10.58 -2.80
CA VAL A 108 4.37 -10.32 -2.31
C VAL A 108 4.06 -8.83 -2.41
N LEU A 109 2.91 -8.51 -2.99
CA LEU A 109 2.40 -7.15 -3.09
C LEU A 109 1.42 -6.85 -1.95
N TYR A 110 1.63 -5.75 -1.24
CA TYR A 110 0.79 -5.35 -0.12
C TYR A 110 -0.01 -4.09 -0.43
N VAL A 111 -1.29 -4.11 -0.09
CA VAL A 111 -2.17 -2.93 -0.18
C VAL A 111 -2.80 -2.68 1.18
N GLY A 112 -2.63 -1.45 1.69
CA GLY A 112 -3.20 -1.01 2.97
C GLY A 112 -4.69 -0.69 2.88
N LEU A 113 -5.51 -1.70 2.57
CA LEU A 113 -6.98 -1.61 2.62
C LEU A 113 -7.49 -1.94 4.02
N GLU A 114 -8.37 -1.10 4.53
CA GLU A 114 -9.03 -1.30 5.82
C GLU A 114 -10.19 -2.33 5.70
N PRO A 115 -10.66 -2.94 6.82
CA PRO A 115 -11.71 -3.97 6.79
C PRO A 115 -13.02 -3.54 6.11
N ASP A 116 -13.42 -2.28 6.23
CA ASP A 116 -14.62 -1.73 5.59
C ASP A 116 -14.50 -1.65 4.06
N GLU A 117 -13.27 -1.69 3.53
CA GLU A 117 -12.94 -1.70 2.12
C GLU A 117 -12.82 -3.11 1.51
N GLN A 118 -13.11 -4.18 2.28
CA GLN A 118 -12.93 -5.58 1.88
C GLN A 118 -13.53 -5.91 0.50
N ARG A 119 -14.66 -5.29 0.16
CA ARG A 119 -15.33 -5.48 -1.14
C ARG A 119 -14.45 -5.11 -2.35
N ARG A 120 -13.38 -4.32 -2.17
CA ARG A 120 -12.43 -3.93 -3.21
C ARG A 120 -11.36 -4.99 -3.51
N ALA A 121 -11.06 -5.87 -2.54
CA ALA A 121 -9.94 -6.81 -2.63
C ALA A 121 -10.02 -7.75 -3.85
N PRO A 122 -11.16 -8.38 -4.21
CA PRO A 122 -11.17 -9.33 -5.33
C PRO A 122 -10.74 -8.71 -6.66
N ALA A 123 -11.23 -7.49 -6.96
CA ALA A 123 -10.88 -6.78 -8.18
C ALA A 123 -9.41 -6.33 -8.20
N ILE A 124 -8.87 -5.94 -7.04
CA ILE A 124 -7.46 -5.54 -6.90
C ILE A 124 -6.55 -6.76 -7.08
N THR A 125 -6.83 -7.87 -6.40
CA THR A 125 -6.08 -9.12 -6.55
C THR A 125 -6.07 -9.59 -8.01
N ALA A 126 -7.24 -9.60 -8.67
CA ALA A 126 -7.33 -9.95 -10.08
C ALA A 126 -6.51 -9.00 -10.97
N GLY A 127 -6.56 -7.69 -10.72
CA GLY A 127 -5.83 -6.68 -11.49
C GLY A 127 -4.30 -6.77 -11.35
N TRP A 128 -3.81 -7.41 -10.29
CA TRP A 128 -2.37 -7.57 -10.01
C TRP A 128 -1.80 -8.94 -10.39
N HIS A 129 -2.59 -9.87 -10.95
CA HIS A 129 -2.04 -11.12 -11.48
C HIS A 129 -0.83 -10.86 -12.42
N PRO A 130 0.29 -11.60 -12.31
CA PRO A 130 0.49 -12.84 -11.52
C PRO A 130 0.96 -12.64 -10.07
N TRP A 131 1.08 -11.41 -9.58
CA TRP A 131 1.60 -11.15 -8.23
C TRP A 131 0.63 -11.63 -7.16
N ARG A 132 1.16 -12.28 -6.10
CA ARG A 132 0.41 -12.53 -4.87
C ARG A 132 0.13 -11.19 -4.20
N VAL A 133 -1.13 -10.93 -3.85
CA VAL A 133 -1.55 -9.70 -3.17
C VAL A 133 -2.07 -9.99 -1.78
N GLU A 134 -1.62 -9.21 -0.79
CA GLU A 134 -2.06 -9.30 0.60
C GLU A 134 -2.54 -7.96 1.16
N TYR A 135 -3.40 -8.04 2.18
CA TYR A 135 -4.10 -6.91 2.79
C TYR A 135 -3.93 -6.96 4.32
N PRO A 136 -2.79 -6.53 4.88
CA PRO A 136 -2.46 -6.75 6.29
C PRO A 136 -3.52 -6.22 7.25
N LEU A 137 -4.09 -5.04 6.98
CA LEU A 137 -5.06 -4.39 7.85
C LEU A 137 -6.43 -5.09 7.89
N MET A 138 -6.79 -5.86 6.85
CA MET A 138 -8.08 -6.58 6.86
C MET A 138 -8.15 -7.67 7.93
N GLN A 139 -7.00 -8.10 8.46
CA GLN A 139 -6.92 -9.08 9.55
C GLN A 139 -7.06 -8.43 10.94
N HIS A 140 -7.14 -7.10 11.00
CA HIS A 140 -7.14 -6.30 12.23
C HIS A 140 -8.40 -5.45 12.33
N SER A 141 -9.57 -6.09 12.43
CA SER A 141 -10.85 -5.38 12.62
C SER A 141 -11.00 -4.69 13.97
N ASP A 142 -10.06 -4.93 14.88
CA ASP A 142 -9.90 -4.25 16.17
C ASP A 142 -9.24 -2.88 16.06
N LEU A 143 -8.59 -2.56 14.92
CA LEU A 143 -7.89 -1.29 14.74
C LEU A 143 -8.75 -0.27 14.00
N THR A 144 -9.02 0.84 14.67
CA THR A 144 -9.64 2.00 14.04
C THR A 144 -8.58 2.88 13.37
N LYS A 145 -9.03 3.75 12.46
CA LYS A 145 -8.17 4.77 11.86
C LYS A 145 -7.49 5.67 12.90
N ASP A 146 -8.18 5.99 13.99
CA ASP A 146 -7.61 6.77 15.09
C ASP A 146 -6.51 6.02 15.82
N ASP A 147 -6.65 4.69 16.00
CA ASP A 147 -5.59 3.84 16.54
C ASP A 147 -4.36 3.83 15.62
N LEU A 148 -4.56 3.73 14.30
CA LEU A 148 -3.47 3.79 13.33
C LEU A 148 -2.75 5.14 13.39
N LEU A 149 -3.50 6.25 13.46
CA LEU A 149 -2.95 7.60 13.60
C LEU A 149 -2.19 7.77 14.92
N ALA A 150 -2.74 7.28 16.03
CA ALA A 150 -2.07 7.31 17.33
C ALA A 150 -0.77 6.49 17.30
N TRP A 151 -0.77 5.31 16.67
CA TRP A 151 0.42 4.50 16.46
C TRP A 151 1.48 5.24 15.62
N CYS A 152 1.06 5.89 14.54
CA CYS A 152 1.95 6.71 13.72
C CYS A 152 2.50 7.93 14.48
N ARG A 153 1.78 8.49 15.45
CA ARG A 153 2.31 9.61 16.26
C ARG A 153 3.27 9.15 17.36
N ASN A 154 2.96 8.04 18.03
CA ASN A 154 3.59 7.66 19.30
C ASN A 154 4.87 6.82 19.17
N GLY A 155 5.33 6.50 17.96
CA GLY A 155 6.48 5.63 17.77
C GLY A 155 6.14 4.14 17.92
N ARG A 156 7.14 3.26 17.81
CA ARG A 156 7.00 1.79 17.90
C ARG A 156 6.48 1.27 19.27
N HIS A 157 6.11 2.15 20.19
CA HIS A 157 5.57 1.75 21.48
C HIS A 157 4.07 1.44 21.38
N ARG A 158 3.80 0.14 21.30
CA ARG A 158 2.58 -0.54 21.77
C ARG A 158 1.34 -0.43 20.87
N LEU A 159 1.33 -1.24 19.82
CA LEU A 159 0.11 -2.00 19.50
C LEU A 159 0.18 -3.29 20.32
N GLN A 160 -0.64 -3.42 21.36
CA GLN A 160 -0.97 -4.75 21.92
C GLN A 160 -1.92 -5.42 20.93
N VAL A 161 -1.38 -5.89 19.81
CA VAL A 161 -2.15 -6.77 18.92
C VAL A 161 -2.34 -8.07 19.70
N GLY A 162 -3.58 -8.39 20.05
CA GLY A 162 -3.89 -9.66 20.70
C GLY A 162 -3.37 -10.82 19.85
N SER A 163 -2.71 -11.79 20.48
CA SER A 163 -2.23 -13.00 19.80
C SER A 163 -3.36 -13.65 19.00
N PRO A 164 -3.09 -14.20 17.80
CA PRO A 164 -4.10 -14.98 17.09
C PRO A 164 -4.51 -16.15 17.96
N THR A 165 -5.79 -16.21 18.34
CA THR A 165 -6.37 -17.41 18.96
C THR A 165 -6.18 -18.56 17.99
N THR A 166 -5.25 -19.45 18.30
CA THR A 166 -5.08 -20.71 17.57
C THR A 166 -6.36 -21.52 17.76
N ALA A 167 -7.23 -21.50 16.74
CA ALA A 167 -8.35 -22.40 16.63
C ALA A 167 -7.83 -23.81 16.30
N ARG A 168 -7.34 -24.52 17.32
CA ARG A 168 -7.21 -25.98 17.35
C ARG A 168 -7.46 -26.44 18.78
N ASP A 169 -8.70 -26.85 19.02
CA ASP A 169 -9.09 -27.98 19.87
C ASP A 169 -10.56 -27.86 20.25
N ARG A 170 -11.43 -28.32 19.34
CA ARG A 170 -12.70 -28.98 19.68
C ARG A 170 -13.01 -30.02 18.61
N ALA A 171 -12.27 -31.12 18.65
CA ALA A 171 -12.78 -32.41 18.25
C ALA A 171 -12.88 -33.25 19.53
N GLY A 172 -14.11 -33.40 20.00
CA GLY A 172 -14.55 -34.25 21.09
C GLY A 172 -16.00 -34.59 20.83
#